data_AF-A0A453I453-F1
#
_entry.id   AF-A0A453I453-F1
#
_cell.length_a   1.000
_cell.length_b   1.000
_cell.length_c   1.000
_cell.angle_alpha   90.00
_cell.angle_beta   90.00
_cell.angle_gamma   90.00
#
_symmetry.space_group_name_H-M   'P 1'
#
loop_
_entity.id
_entity.type
_entity.pdbx_description
1 polymer ?
#
loop_
_entity_poly.entity_id
_entity_poly.type
_entity_poly.pdbx_seq_one_letter_code
_entity_poly.pdbx_strand_id
1 'polypeptide(L)'
;MVFTSFVKFSIHLALAGVGQCEGPTKMGSTTCFCPRSTRKGNSVVLFRENQAESIEDAAELEGLLPPKAGPNFRYHTDESKESTEGHRISKELVSMVRGRKTTRDIILWVEEQIVPANGTKFAVDVVSQTLLDIGSKSFTHLITVLERYGQIISKLCPDEEMQLLLMDEVSAYWKNSTQMTAIAIDRMMGYRLISNLAIVKWVFSPANVDQFHVSDRPWE
;
A
#
# COMPACT_ATOMS: atom_id res chain seq x y z
N MET A 1 -7.63 3.64 12.46
CA MET A 1 -8.55 2.96 13.41
C MET A 1 -9.99 2.93 12.88
N VAL A 2 -10.35 3.83 11.96
CA VAL A 2 -11.66 3.86 11.29
C VAL A 2 -11.74 2.79 10.20
N PHE A 3 -10.68 2.59 9.41
CA PHE A 3 -10.62 1.51 8.41
C PHE A 3 -10.73 0.11 9.03
N THR A 4 -9.95 -0.16 10.08
CA THR A 4 -10.01 -1.43 10.82
C THR A 4 -11.39 -1.70 11.41
N SER A 5 -12.12 -0.65 11.80
CA SER A 5 -13.48 -0.78 12.32
C SER A 5 -14.52 -0.94 11.20
N PHE A 6 -14.33 -0.26 10.07
CA PHE A 6 -15.24 -0.30 8.91
C PHE A 6 -15.14 -1.61 8.12
N VAL A 7 -13.93 -2.15 7.95
CA VAL A 7 -13.71 -3.48 7.36
C VAL A 7 -14.31 -4.55 8.27
N LYS A 8 -14.09 -4.45 9.59
CA LYS A 8 -14.69 -5.37 10.58
C LYS A 8 -16.23 -5.30 10.61
N PHE A 9 -16.81 -4.11 10.41
CA PHE A 9 -18.26 -3.91 10.30
C PHE A 9 -18.83 -4.44 8.97
N SER A 10 -18.17 -4.15 7.84
CA SER A 10 -18.57 -4.63 6.51
C SER A 10 -18.45 -6.16 6.39
N ILE A 11 -17.47 -6.76 7.05
CA ILE A 11 -17.34 -8.23 7.20
C ILE A 11 -18.46 -8.81 8.06
N HIS A 12 -18.85 -8.15 9.15
CA HIS A 12 -19.97 -8.62 9.98
C HIS A 12 -21.29 -8.60 9.19
N LEU A 13 -21.43 -7.68 8.23
CA LEU A 13 -22.58 -7.59 7.33
C LEU A 13 -22.49 -8.62 6.18
N ALA A 14 -21.30 -8.83 5.61
CA ALA A 14 -21.07 -9.83 4.56
C ALA A 14 -21.23 -11.27 5.09
N LEU A 15 -20.70 -11.57 6.27
CA LEU A 15 -20.87 -12.86 6.95
C LEU A 15 -22.30 -13.08 7.46
N ALA A 16 -23.05 -12.01 7.76
CA ALA A 16 -24.48 -12.11 8.07
C ALA A 16 -25.34 -12.36 6.82
N GLY A 17 -24.82 -12.07 5.62
CA GLY A 17 -25.52 -12.26 4.33
C GLY A 17 -25.24 -13.61 3.65
N VAL A 18 -24.17 -14.34 4.01
CA VAL A 18 -23.88 -15.68 3.49
C VAL A 18 -24.57 -16.72 4.36
N GLY A 19 -25.91 -16.67 4.35
CA GLY A 19 -26.78 -17.47 5.18
C GLY A 19 -27.57 -18.55 4.44
N GLN A 20 -27.19 -19.00 3.23
CA GLN A 20 -27.79 -20.22 2.65
C GLN A 20 -27.02 -20.72 1.43
N CYS A 21 -26.22 -21.79 1.60
CA CYS A 21 -25.90 -22.75 0.54
C CYS A 21 -25.76 -24.13 1.21
N GLU A 22 -26.81 -24.95 1.12
CA GLU A 22 -26.80 -26.36 1.48
C GLU A 22 -26.05 -27.18 0.41
N GLY A 23 -25.23 -28.15 0.84
CA GLY A 23 -24.70 -29.20 -0.05
C GLY A 23 -23.30 -29.73 0.33
N PRO A 24 -23.11 -31.05 0.56
CA PRO A 24 -21.96 -31.56 1.30
C PRO A 24 -20.81 -31.97 0.37
N THR A 25 -19.59 -31.47 0.62
CA THR A 25 -18.38 -32.16 0.13
C THR A 25 -17.25 -32.13 1.16
N LYS A 26 -17.13 -33.27 1.84
CA LYS A 26 -15.97 -33.86 2.53
C LYS A 26 -14.99 -32.91 3.23
N MET A 27 -15.17 -32.82 4.54
CA MET A 27 -14.19 -32.45 5.56
C MET A 27 -12.93 -33.32 5.47
N GLY A 28 -11.81 -32.69 5.13
CA GLY A 28 -10.48 -33.08 5.59
C GLY A 28 -10.09 -32.14 6.73
N SER A 29 -10.19 -32.64 7.95
CA SER A 29 -9.94 -31.90 9.19
C SER A 29 -8.44 -31.66 9.40
N THR A 30 -8.00 -30.42 9.20
CA THR A 30 -6.89 -29.84 9.97
C THR A 30 -7.30 -28.44 10.37
N THR A 31 -7.52 -28.27 11.66
CA THR A 31 -7.80 -27.01 12.35
C THR A 31 -6.77 -25.93 11.95
N CYS A 32 -7.21 -24.92 11.21
CA CYS A 32 -6.46 -23.67 11.08
C CYS A 32 -6.48 -22.95 12.42
N PHE A 33 -5.41 -23.15 13.20
CA PHE A 33 -5.19 -22.45 14.45
C PHE A 33 -4.75 -21.01 14.12
N CYS A 34 -5.71 -20.10 14.09
CA CYS A 34 -5.47 -18.67 13.88
C CYS A 34 -4.84 -18.08 15.15
N PRO A 35 -3.57 -17.63 15.16
CA PRO A 35 -2.94 -17.10 16.36
C PRO A 35 -3.44 -15.68 16.60
N ARG A 36 -4.60 -15.57 17.27
CA ARG A 36 -5.14 -14.31 17.76
C ARG A 36 -4.33 -13.87 18.97
N SER A 37 -3.23 -13.14 18.75
CA SER A 37 -2.53 -12.42 19.82
C SER A 37 -2.01 -11.07 19.35
N THR A 38 -2.76 -10.03 19.74
CA THR A 38 -2.26 -8.72 20.18
C THR A 38 -0.94 -8.23 19.56
N ARG A 39 -1.01 -7.62 18.37
CA ARG A 39 0.01 -6.67 17.92
C ARG A 39 -0.54 -5.25 17.97
N LYS A 40 -0.45 -4.63 19.16
CA LYS A 40 -0.59 -3.17 19.27
C LYS A 40 0.69 -2.52 18.75
N GLY A 41 0.51 -1.49 17.92
CA GLY A 41 1.57 -0.75 17.25
C GLY A 41 2.66 -0.25 18.19
N ASN A 42 3.88 -0.18 17.64
CA ASN A 42 5.18 0.20 18.23
C ASN A 42 6.15 -0.93 18.62
N SER A 43 5.73 -2.21 18.68
CA SER A 43 6.69 -3.29 19.02
C SER A 43 7.51 -3.83 17.85
N VAL A 44 7.09 -3.74 16.59
CA VAL A 44 7.74 -4.52 15.50
C VAL A 44 9.13 -4.00 15.13
N VAL A 45 9.39 -2.69 15.22
CA VAL A 45 10.73 -2.11 14.97
C VAL A 45 11.70 -2.51 16.08
N LEU A 46 11.28 -2.38 17.34
CA LEU A 46 12.05 -2.82 18.51
C LEU A 46 12.26 -4.34 18.55
N PHE A 47 11.33 -5.13 18.00
CA PHE A 47 11.44 -6.60 18.00
C PHE A 47 12.58 -7.10 17.10
N ARG A 48 12.88 -6.42 15.99
CA ARG A 48 13.99 -6.81 15.10
C ARG A 48 15.34 -6.41 15.69
N GLU A 49 15.46 -5.22 16.27
CA GLU A 49 16.68 -4.80 16.96
C GLU A 49 16.99 -5.76 18.12
N ASN A 50 15.99 -6.08 18.95
CA ASN A 50 16.16 -7.03 20.05
C ASN A 50 16.47 -8.47 19.60
N GLN A 51 15.94 -8.94 18.47
CA GLN A 51 16.28 -10.27 17.95
C GLN A 51 17.66 -10.30 17.27
N ALA A 52 18.04 -9.25 16.55
CA ALA A 52 19.37 -9.19 15.93
C ALA A 52 20.49 -9.11 16.99
N GLU A 53 20.23 -8.42 18.11
CA GLU A 53 21.17 -8.32 19.24
C GLU A 53 21.19 -9.59 20.11
N SER A 54 20.08 -10.35 20.15
CA SER A 54 19.99 -11.62 20.89
C SER A 54 20.55 -12.84 20.14
N ILE A 55 20.88 -12.71 18.85
CA ILE A 55 21.37 -13.81 18.00
C ILE A 55 22.77 -13.43 17.51
N GLU A 56 23.75 -13.39 18.41
CA GLU A 56 25.15 -13.09 18.06
C GLU A 56 25.85 -14.20 17.25
N ASP A 57 25.20 -15.34 16.94
CA ASP A 57 25.92 -16.47 16.34
C ASP A 57 25.08 -17.35 15.38
N ALA A 58 24.38 -16.74 14.42
CA ALA A 58 23.72 -17.53 13.38
C ALA A 58 23.57 -16.81 12.03
N ALA A 59 24.65 -16.82 11.22
CA ALA A 59 24.59 -16.48 9.80
C ALA A 59 23.57 -17.33 9.01
N GLU A 60 23.10 -18.46 9.57
CA GLU A 60 22.13 -19.37 8.97
C GLU A 60 20.65 -18.96 9.21
N LEU A 61 20.38 -18.04 10.16
CA LEU A 61 19.01 -17.60 10.50
C LEU A 61 18.55 -16.33 9.78
N GLU A 62 19.40 -15.65 9.00
CA GLU A 62 18.98 -14.48 8.20
C GLU A 62 17.82 -14.80 7.23
N GLY A 63 17.77 -16.04 6.72
CA GLY A 63 16.70 -16.50 5.83
C GLY A 63 15.35 -16.77 6.51
N LEU A 64 15.32 -16.83 7.84
CA LEU A 64 14.10 -17.02 8.64
C LEU A 64 13.55 -15.71 9.20
N LEU A 65 14.32 -14.63 9.10
CA LEU A 65 13.86 -13.31 9.51
C LEU A 65 12.82 -12.80 8.51
N PRO A 66 11.73 -12.17 8.97
CA PRO A 66 10.79 -11.52 8.07
C PRO A 66 11.56 -10.54 7.16
N PRO A 67 11.19 -10.45 5.86
CA PRO A 67 11.84 -9.57 4.91
C PRO A 67 11.99 -8.18 5.51
N LYS A 68 13.15 -7.52 5.30
CA LYS A 68 13.36 -6.15 5.79
C LYS A 68 12.16 -5.30 5.35
N ALA A 69 11.41 -4.83 6.35
CA ALA A 69 10.27 -3.94 6.15
C ALA A 69 10.86 -2.61 5.66
N GLY A 70 10.75 -2.38 4.37
CA GLY A 70 11.32 -1.22 3.71
C GLY A 70 10.51 -0.84 2.47
N PRO A 71 10.57 0.42 2.06
CA PRO A 71 9.98 0.86 0.81
C PRO A 71 10.61 0.14 -0.37
N ASN A 72 9.78 -0.29 -1.31
CA ASN A 72 10.18 -0.91 -2.57
C ASN A 72 9.90 0.06 -3.71
N PHE A 73 10.75 1.06 -3.84
CA PHE A 73 10.61 2.08 -4.86
C PHE A 73 11.09 1.58 -6.22
N ARG A 74 10.21 1.59 -7.23
CA ARG A 74 10.52 1.04 -8.57
C ARG A 74 11.44 1.91 -9.41
N TYR A 75 11.58 3.19 -9.08
CA TYR A 75 12.29 4.18 -9.91
C TYR A 75 13.65 4.61 -9.33
N HIS A 76 14.31 3.72 -8.59
CA HIS A 76 15.69 3.94 -8.15
C HIS A 76 16.66 4.08 -9.34
N THR A 77 17.75 4.82 -9.12
CA THR A 77 18.88 4.89 -10.05
C THR A 77 19.63 3.57 -9.98
N ASP A 78 19.32 2.61 -10.85
CA ASP A 78 20.18 1.46 -11.06
C ASP A 78 21.18 1.87 -12.15
N GLU A 79 22.47 2.03 -11.82
CA GLU A 79 23.52 2.49 -12.76
C GLU A 79 23.69 1.58 -14.00
N SER A 80 23.00 0.43 -14.03
CA SER A 80 23.08 -0.60 -15.05
C SER A 80 21.90 -0.62 -16.04
N LYS A 81 20.85 0.20 -15.86
CA LYS A 81 19.69 0.22 -16.75
C LYS A 81 19.42 1.64 -17.23
N GLU A 82 19.32 1.76 -18.56
CA GLU A 82 18.84 2.92 -19.30
C GLU A 82 17.76 3.67 -18.50
N SER A 83 17.93 4.98 -18.31
CA SER A 83 17.05 5.78 -17.46
C SER A 83 15.61 5.63 -17.95
N THR A 84 14.82 4.81 -17.27
CA THR A 84 13.44 4.58 -17.64
C THR A 84 12.72 5.91 -17.60
N GLU A 85 11.79 6.13 -18.51
CA GLU A 85 11.01 7.38 -18.57
C GLU A 85 10.35 7.69 -17.21
N GLY A 86 9.97 6.66 -16.45
CA GLY A 86 9.48 6.79 -15.08
C GLY A 86 10.51 7.34 -14.09
N HIS A 87 11.81 6.99 -14.22
CA HIS A 87 12.87 7.59 -13.41
C HIS A 87 13.02 9.09 -13.68
N ARG A 88 12.97 9.49 -14.96
CA ARG A 88 13.04 10.91 -15.36
C ARG A 88 11.89 11.70 -14.75
N ILE A 89 10.67 11.20 -14.90
CA ILE A 89 9.45 11.82 -14.37
C ILE A 89 9.46 11.86 -12.84
N SER A 90 9.84 10.77 -12.19
CA SER A 90 10.00 10.71 -10.73
C SER A 90 10.96 11.78 -10.22
N LYS A 91 12.16 11.88 -10.82
CA LYS A 91 13.17 12.87 -10.43
C LYS A 91 12.67 14.31 -10.61
N GLU A 92 11.95 14.58 -11.69
CA GLU A 92 11.34 15.88 -11.95
C GLU A 92 10.25 16.20 -10.91
N LEU A 93 9.38 15.25 -10.60
CA LEU A 93 8.35 15.40 -9.57
C LEU A 93 8.95 15.63 -8.18
N VAL A 94 10.01 14.91 -7.80
CA VAL A 94 10.77 15.15 -6.56
C VAL A 94 11.31 16.58 -6.53
N SER A 95 11.88 17.06 -7.64
CA SER A 95 12.38 18.43 -7.76
C SER A 95 11.27 19.46 -7.57
N MET A 96 10.09 19.26 -8.18
CA MET A 96 8.95 20.16 -8.04
C MET A 96 8.39 20.21 -6.61
N VAL A 97 8.29 19.06 -5.94
CA VAL A 97 7.84 18.98 -4.53
C VAL A 97 8.85 19.65 -3.61
N ARG A 98 10.15 19.42 -3.80
CA ARG A 98 11.22 20.10 -3.03
C ARG A 98 11.26 21.60 -3.29
N GLY A 99 11.02 22.01 -4.53
CA GLY A 99 10.85 23.40 -4.94
C GLY A 99 9.55 24.04 -4.47
N ARG A 100 8.70 23.30 -3.74
CA ARG A 100 7.40 23.76 -3.19
C ARG A 100 6.49 24.33 -4.28
N LYS A 101 6.53 23.78 -5.50
CA LYS A 101 5.56 24.14 -6.54
C LYS A 101 4.14 23.90 -6.05
N THR A 102 3.20 24.70 -6.56
CA THR A 102 1.81 24.57 -6.18
C THR A 102 1.24 23.27 -6.71
N THR A 103 0.26 22.70 -5.99
CA THR A 103 -0.42 21.47 -6.40
C THR A 103 -1.06 21.62 -7.78
N ARG A 104 -1.55 22.83 -8.11
CA ARG A 104 -2.13 23.15 -9.41
C ARG A 104 -1.11 23.06 -10.55
N ASP A 105 0.09 23.60 -10.36
CA ASP A 105 1.15 23.56 -11.39
C ASP A 105 1.58 22.12 -11.68
N ILE A 106 1.66 21.29 -10.64
CA ILE A 106 2.01 19.88 -10.79
C ILE A 106 0.88 19.13 -11.50
N ILE A 107 -0.39 19.39 -11.16
CA ILE A 107 -1.54 18.79 -11.87
C ILE A 107 -1.46 19.10 -13.37
N LEU A 108 -1.25 20.38 -13.73
CA LEU A 108 -1.13 20.78 -15.14
C LEU A 108 0.03 20.07 -15.83
N TRP A 109 1.19 19.99 -15.20
CA TRP A 109 2.34 19.26 -15.74
C TRP A 109 2.03 17.77 -15.96
N VAL A 110 1.34 17.11 -15.03
CA VAL A 110 0.94 15.71 -15.17
C VAL A 110 -0.05 15.54 -16.34
N GLU A 111 -1.09 16.38 -16.40
CA GLU A 111 -2.16 16.31 -17.41
C GLU A 111 -1.67 16.67 -18.82
N GLU A 112 -0.72 17.60 -18.95
CA GLU A 112 -0.23 18.08 -20.25
C GLU A 112 0.98 17.30 -20.77
N GLN A 113 1.83 16.74 -19.89
CA GLN A 113 3.08 16.10 -20.33
C GLN A 113 3.09 14.58 -20.14
N ILE A 114 2.56 14.06 -19.03
CA ILE A 114 2.69 12.63 -18.71
C ILE A 114 1.53 11.83 -19.28
N VAL A 115 0.30 12.25 -19.00
CA VAL A 115 -0.89 11.52 -19.41
C VAL A 115 -0.96 11.37 -20.94
N PRO A 116 -0.68 12.39 -21.78
CA PRO A 116 -0.73 12.25 -23.22
C PRO A 116 0.41 11.38 -23.80
N ALA A 117 1.58 11.38 -23.17
CA ALA A 117 2.76 10.67 -23.66
C ALA A 117 2.78 9.18 -23.27
N ASN A 118 2.33 8.85 -22.05
CA ASN A 118 2.48 7.51 -21.47
C ASN A 118 1.16 6.86 -21.03
N GLY A 119 0.07 7.62 -21.00
CA GLY A 119 -1.24 7.18 -20.55
C GLY A 119 -1.45 7.33 -19.04
N THR A 120 -2.72 7.35 -18.63
CA THR A 120 -3.12 7.63 -17.24
C THR A 120 -2.67 6.55 -16.25
N LYS A 121 -2.68 5.27 -16.63
CA LYS A 121 -2.24 4.16 -15.76
C LYS A 121 -0.77 4.31 -15.37
N PHE A 122 0.08 4.65 -16.35
CA PHE A 122 1.48 4.94 -16.11
C PHE A 122 1.66 6.18 -15.22
N ALA A 123 0.88 7.24 -15.45
CA ALA A 123 0.90 8.43 -14.62
C ALA A 123 0.55 8.13 -13.15
N VAL A 124 -0.47 7.31 -12.90
CA VAL A 124 -0.82 6.87 -11.52
C VAL A 124 0.35 6.12 -10.89
N ASP A 125 0.96 5.16 -11.59
CA ASP A 125 2.11 4.39 -11.08
C ASP A 125 3.25 5.33 -10.66
N VAL A 126 3.81 6.10 -11.60
CA VAL A 126 4.98 6.93 -11.32
C VAL A 126 4.69 8.02 -10.28
N VAL A 127 3.53 8.68 -10.33
CA VAL A 127 3.19 9.76 -9.42
C VAL A 127 2.93 9.23 -8.01
N SER A 128 2.16 8.14 -7.88
CA SER A 128 1.88 7.54 -6.57
C SER A 128 3.14 7.00 -5.92
N GLN A 129 3.94 6.19 -6.62
CA GLN A 129 5.22 5.66 -6.15
C GLN A 129 6.14 6.78 -5.66
N THR A 130 6.25 7.87 -6.42
CA THR A 130 7.14 9.00 -6.07
C THR A 130 6.65 9.79 -4.86
N LEU A 131 5.34 10.05 -4.75
CA LEU A 131 4.79 10.74 -3.58
C LEU A 131 4.92 9.89 -2.31
N LEU A 132 4.72 8.58 -2.42
CA LEU A 132 4.95 7.63 -1.32
C LEU A 132 6.42 7.63 -0.90
N ASP A 133 7.35 7.69 -1.86
CA ASP A 133 8.79 7.78 -1.59
C ASP A 133 9.19 9.04 -0.83
N ILE A 134 8.72 10.21 -1.28
CA ILE A 134 8.94 11.48 -0.58
C ILE A 134 8.38 11.43 0.85
N GLY A 135 7.24 10.78 1.06
CA GLY A 135 6.57 10.62 2.35
C GLY A 135 7.12 9.51 3.25
N SER A 136 8.00 8.64 2.75
CA SER A 136 8.35 7.36 3.39
C SER A 136 9.19 7.47 4.66
N LYS A 137 9.80 8.63 4.92
CA LYS A 137 10.68 8.86 6.07
C LYS A 137 10.00 8.68 7.43
N SER A 138 8.71 9.04 7.54
CA SER A 138 7.92 8.85 8.77
C SER A 138 6.43 9.00 8.48
N PHE A 139 5.58 8.53 9.40
CA PHE A 139 4.13 8.72 9.30
C PHE A 139 3.70 10.17 9.12
N THR A 140 4.33 11.09 9.85
CA THR A 140 4.05 12.52 9.74
C THR A 140 4.41 13.06 8.35
N HIS A 141 5.50 12.57 7.74
CA HIS A 141 5.89 12.99 6.40
C HIS A 141 4.89 12.50 5.36
N LEU A 142 4.46 11.24 5.45
CA LEU A 142 3.41 10.69 4.59
C LEU A 142 2.12 11.51 4.68
N ILE A 143 1.64 11.79 5.89
CA ILE A 143 0.46 12.63 6.13
C ILE A 143 0.63 14.01 5.48
N THR A 144 1.77 14.68 5.72
CA THR A 144 2.05 16.02 5.18
C THR A 144 2.03 16.03 3.64
N VAL A 145 2.61 15.00 3.01
CA VAL A 145 2.63 14.87 1.55
C VAL A 145 1.22 14.63 1.01
N LEU A 146 0.44 13.72 1.62
CA LEU A 146 -0.93 13.44 1.19
C LEU A 146 -1.86 14.64 1.37
N GLU A 147 -1.71 15.43 2.45
CA GLU A 147 -2.50 16.65 2.66
C GLU A 147 -2.25 17.71 1.60
N ARG A 148 -0.98 17.91 1.23
CA ARG A 148 -0.60 18.96 0.29
C ARG A 148 -0.80 18.55 -1.18
N TYR A 149 -0.44 17.32 -1.50
CA TYR A 149 -0.31 16.84 -2.88
C TYR A 149 -1.32 15.75 -3.24
N GLY A 150 -2.16 15.30 -2.29
CA GLY A 150 -3.18 14.27 -2.54
C GLY A 150 -4.18 14.63 -3.64
N GLN A 151 -4.44 15.92 -3.90
CA GLN A 151 -5.30 16.32 -5.01
C GLN A 151 -4.77 15.89 -6.38
N ILE A 152 -3.45 15.72 -6.55
CA ILE A 152 -2.87 15.17 -7.78
C ILE A 152 -3.35 13.73 -7.98
N ILE A 153 -3.33 12.94 -6.90
CA ILE A 153 -3.82 11.56 -6.90
C ILE A 153 -5.32 11.52 -7.19
N SER A 154 -6.12 12.40 -6.57
CA SER A 154 -7.57 12.48 -6.85
C SER A 154 -7.87 12.80 -8.32
N LYS A 155 -7.04 13.60 -8.99
CA LYS A 155 -7.20 13.92 -10.41
C LYS A 155 -6.89 12.73 -11.31
N LEU A 156 -5.86 11.97 -10.97
CA LEU A 156 -5.47 10.77 -11.70
C LEU A 156 -6.40 9.57 -11.45
N CYS A 157 -7.13 9.56 -10.33
CA CYS A 157 -8.00 8.45 -9.92
C CYS A 157 -9.48 8.87 -9.81
N PRO A 158 -10.14 9.27 -10.92
CA PRO A 158 -11.53 9.74 -10.89
C PRO A 158 -12.55 8.62 -10.64
N ASP A 159 -12.21 7.39 -11.00
CA ASP A 159 -13.07 6.21 -10.92
C ASP A 159 -12.47 5.12 -10.01
N GLU A 160 -13.26 4.07 -9.78
CA GLU A 160 -12.87 2.97 -8.92
C GLU A 160 -11.74 2.11 -9.51
N GLU A 161 -11.65 1.95 -10.84
CA GLU A 161 -10.60 1.16 -11.48
C GLU A 161 -9.22 1.79 -11.21
N MET A 162 -9.14 3.11 -11.34
CA MET A 162 -7.90 3.84 -11.06
C MET A 162 -7.58 3.87 -9.56
N GLN A 163 -8.60 3.91 -8.69
CA GLN A 163 -8.40 3.75 -7.24
C GLN A 163 -7.89 2.36 -6.86
N LEU A 164 -8.33 1.29 -7.54
CA LEU A 164 -7.78 -0.06 -7.39
C LEU A 164 -6.29 -0.09 -7.76
N LEU A 165 -5.95 0.49 -8.91
CA LEU A 165 -4.57 0.57 -9.38
C LEU A 165 -3.68 1.37 -8.40
N LEU A 166 -4.19 2.46 -7.82
CA LEU A 166 -3.49 3.18 -6.76
C LEU A 166 -3.22 2.30 -5.54
N MET A 167 -4.19 1.50 -5.08
CA MET A 167 -3.99 0.61 -3.95
C MET A 167 -3.01 -0.53 -4.24
N ASP A 168 -3.00 -1.04 -5.48
CA ASP A 168 -1.98 -2.00 -5.93
C ASP A 168 -0.58 -1.39 -5.87
N GLU A 169 -0.42 -0.12 -6.27
CA GLU A 169 0.86 0.57 -6.20
C GLU A 169 1.31 0.86 -4.77
N VAL A 170 0.38 1.25 -3.88
CA VAL A 170 0.66 1.41 -2.44
C VAL A 170 1.10 0.08 -1.82
N SER A 171 0.41 -1.01 -2.14
CA SER A 171 0.74 -2.36 -1.68
C SER A 171 2.09 -2.82 -2.22
N ALA A 172 2.39 -2.54 -3.49
CA ALA A 172 3.67 -2.88 -4.10
C ALA A 172 4.84 -2.11 -3.48
N TYR A 173 4.61 -0.83 -3.12
CA TYR A 173 5.60 0.02 -2.47
C TYR A 173 5.93 -0.47 -1.06
N TRP A 174 4.94 -0.85 -0.26
CA TRP A 174 5.14 -1.44 1.07
C TRP A 174 4.87 -2.94 1.12
N LYS A 175 5.32 -3.69 0.10
CA LYS A 175 5.11 -5.15 0.00
C LYS A 175 5.58 -5.94 1.23
N ASN A 176 6.59 -5.42 1.92
CA ASN A 176 7.17 -6.03 3.13
C ASN A 176 6.61 -5.44 4.43
N SER A 177 5.69 -4.47 4.36
CA SER A 177 5.14 -3.76 5.52
C SER A 177 3.64 -3.55 5.38
N THR A 178 2.88 -4.51 5.88
CA THR A 178 1.41 -4.50 5.78
C THR A 178 0.79 -3.47 6.69
N GLN A 179 1.40 -3.22 7.85
CA GLN A 179 1.04 -2.12 8.72
C GLN A 179 1.13 -0.76 7.99
N MET A 180 2.22 -0.54 7.24
CA MET A 180 2.38 0.71 6.47
C MET A 180 1.37 0.82 5.34
N THR A 181 1.11 -0.28 4.63
CA THR A 181 0.08 -0.36 3.59
C THR A 181 -1.31 0.00 4.14
N ALA A 182 -1.73 -0.64 5.24
CA ALA A 182 -3.01 -0.37 5.88
C ALA A 182 -3.14 1.07 6.38
N ILE A 183 -2.07 1.61 6.99
CA ILE A 183 -2.04 3.01 7.44
C ILE A 183 -2.16 3.97 6.26
N ALA A 184 -1.44 3.72 5.16
CA ALA A 184 -1.51 4.56 3.98
C ALA A 184 -2.92 4.55 3.36
N ILE A 185 -3.54 3.38 3.23
CA ILE A 185 -4.91 3.25 2.71
C ILE A 185 -5.92 3.93 3.65
N ASP A 186 -5.85 3.76 4.98
CA ASP A 186 -6.71 4.45 5.96
C ASP A 186 -6.59 5.98 5.83
N ARG A 187 -5.38 6.50 5.60
CA ARG A 187 -5.17 7.94 5.37
C ARG A 187 -5.70 8.40 4.03
N MET A 188 -5.44 7.67 2.95
CA MET A 188 -5.97 7.99 1.63
C MET A 188 -7.51 7.98 1.60
N MET A 189 -8.15 7.06 2.33
CA MET A 189 -9.60 7.07 2.57
C MET A 189 -10.03 8.33 3.36
N GLY A 190 -9.32 8.67 4.44
CA GLY A 190 -9.60 9.87 5.25
C GLY A 190 -9.52 11.18 4.45
N TYR A 191 -8.62 11.26 3.47
CA TYR A 191 -8.49 12.39 2.53
C TYR A 191 -9.41 12.27 1.31
N ARG A 192 -10.28 11.25 1.24
CA ARG A 192 -11.20 10.98 0.12
C ARG A 192 -10.49 10.77 -1.22
N LEU A 193 -9.26 10.25 -1.20
CA LEU A 193 -8.53 9.86 -2.41
C LEU A 193 -9.02 8.50 -2.92
N ILE A 194 -9.51 7.66 -2.00
CA ILE A 194 -10.02 6.31 -2.28
C ILE A 194 -11.40 6.20 -1.63
N SER A 195 -12.34 5.57 -2.35
CA SER A 195 -13.68 5.30 -1.86
C SER A 195 -13.75 3.99 -1.05
N ASN A 196 -14.69 3.92 -0.12
CA ASN A 196 -14.96 2.70 0.65
C ASN A 196 -15.31 1.51 -0.26
N LEU A 197 -16.00 1.75 -1.38
CA LEU A 197 -16.37 0.71 -2.32
C LEU A 197 -15.15 0.16 -3.06
N ALA A 198 -14.23 1.03 -3.49
CA ALA A 198 -12.96 0.60 -4.08
C ALA A 198 -12.13 -0.25 -3.12
N ILE A 199 -12.05 0.14 -1.83
CA ILE A 199 -11.36 -0.64 -0.80
C ILE A 199 -11.91 -2.07 -0.71
N VAL A 200 -13.23 -2.22 -0.62
CA VAL A 200 -13.87 -3.54 -0.54
C VAL A 200 -13.54 -4.35 -1.79
N LYS A 201 -13.66 -3.76 -2.99
CA LYS A 201 -13.30 -4.42 -4.25
C LYS A 201 -11.82 -4.84 -4.30
N TRP A 202 -10.91 -4.02 -3.77
CA TRP A 202 -9.49 -4.30 -3.72
C TRP A 202 -9.15 -5.46 -2.78
N VAL A 203 -9.73 -5.45 -1.58
CA VAL A 203 -9.54 -6.53 -0.59
C VAL A 203 -9.98 -7.85 -1.20
N PHE A 204 -11.15 -7.90 -1.85
CA PHE A 204 -11.67 -9.10 -2.50
C PHE A 204 -11.15 -9.33 -3.94
N SER A 205 -10.10 -8.62 -4.36
CA SER A 205 -9.50 -8.86 -5.68
C SER A 205 -8.82 -10.23 -5.72
N PRO A 206 -8.78 -10.92 -6.88
CA PRO A 206 -8.16 -12.24 -7.01
C PRO A 206 -6.71 -12.28 -6.50
N ALA A 207 -5.96 -11.17 -6.65
CA ALA A 207 -4.57 -11.06 -6.19
C ALA A 207 -4.41 -11.12 -4.66
N ASN A 208 -5.46 -10.76 -3.91
CA ASN A 208 -5.47 -10.74 -2.44
C ASN A 208 -6.19 -11.95 -1.83
N VAL A 209 -7.12 -12.57 -2.56
CA VAL A 209 -7.90 -13.72 -2.08
C VAL A 209 -7.01 -14.91 -1.69
N ASP A 210 -5.96 -15.19 -2.47
CA ASP A 210 -5.03 -16.29 -2.17
C ASP A 210 -4.23 -16.06 -0.87
N GLN A 211 -4.15 -14.81 -0.40
CA GLN A 211 -3.44 -14.44 0.82
C GLN A 211 -4.31 -14.55 2.08
N PHE A 212 -5.65 -14.64 1.93
CA PHE A 212 -6.59 -14.70 3.06
C PHE A 212 -6.37 -15.89 3.98
N HIS A 213 -5.91 -17.02 3.44
CA HIS A 213 -5.68 -18.25 4.18
C HIS A 213 -4.27 -18.36 4.77
N VAL A 214 -3.36 -17.47 4.34
CA VAL A 214 -1.93 -17.54 4.67
C VAL A 214 -1.51 -16.39 5.59
N SER A 215 -2.26 -15.28 5.58
CA SER A 215 -1.88 -14.10 6.34
C SER A 215 -3.06 -13.28 6.80
N ASP A 216 -2.96 -12.71 8.01
CA ASP A 216 -3.95 -11.75 8.51
C ASP A 216 -3.86 -10.37 7.85
N ARG A 217 -2.83 -10.17 7.02
CA ARG A 217 -2.48 -8.91 6.35
C ARG A 217 -3.64 -8.23 5.60
N PRO A 218 -4.52 -8.95 4.89
CA PRO A 218 -5.63 -8.32 4.19
C PRO A 218 -6.75 -7.83 5.14
N TRP A 219 -6.69 -8.22 6.42
CA TRP A 219 -7.70 -7.93 7.45
C TRP A 219 -7.28 -6.85 8.46
N GLU A 220 -6.04 -6.37 8.41
CA GLU A 220 -5.48 -5.28 9.25
C GLU A 220 -5.61 -3.90 8.56
#